data_AF-A0A9P1G6K6-F1
#
_entry.id   AF-A0A9P1G6K6-F1
#
_cell.length_a   1.000
_cell.length_b   1.000
_cell.length_c   1.000
_cell.angle_alpha   90.00
_cell.angle_beta   90.00
_cell.angle_gamma   90.00
#
_symmetry.space_group_name_H-M   'P 1'
#
loop_
_entity.id
_entity.type
_entity.pdbx_description
1 polymer ?
#
loop_
_entity_poly.entity_id
_entity_poly.type
_entity_poly.pdbx_seq_one_letter_code
_entity_poly.pdbx_strand_id
1 'polypeptide(L)'
;MAAARPANAKPQGVLAKADLQLGIRAFLQWDPNLRAKSEHELENARECLLFCRQFFVEDRTRSVALAQAILFLTILQNSLNYPEDELVDVPWTADYYDKNAEIQALQEKVKECVALKSKAGLERKIDEVESAALFIASAMGAIGSGIPQAAHLQGSAVCLDDLYVHLEFRFANLET
;
A
#
# COMPACT_ATOMS: atom_id res chain seq x y z
N MET A 1 0.20 -16.25 -10.60
CA MET A 1 1.39 -16.41 -9.72
C MET A 1 2.41 -15.38 -10.13
N ALA A 2 2.79 -14.45 -9.24
CA ALA A 2 3.90 -13.54 -9.52
C ALA A 2 5.18 -14.37 -9.75
N ALA A 3 5.95 -14.06 -10.79
CA ALA A 3 7.22 -14.72 -11.07
C ALA A 3 8.15 -14.59 -9.87
N ALA A 4 8.82 -15.69 -9.49
CA ALA A 4 9.79 -15.67 -8.39
C ALA A 4 10.89 -14.64 -8.67
N ARG A 5 11.15 -13.74 -7.71
CA ARG A 5 12.19 -12.71 -7.85
C ARG A 5 13.57 -13.37 -8.03
N PRO A 6 14.39 -12.92 -8.98
CA PRO A 6 15.77 -13.37 -9.06
C PRO A 6 16.52 -12.93 -7.80
N ALA A 7 17.33 -13.83 -7.23
CA ALA A 7 18.07 -13.64 -5.97
C ALA A 7 18.99 -12.41 -5.94
N ASN A 8 19.24 -11.77 -7.10
CA ASN A 8 20.17 -10.65 -7.29
C ASN A 8 19.48 -9.37 -7.80
N ALA A 9 18.17 -9.19 -7.58
CA ALA A 9 17.48 -7.96 -8.00
C ALA A 9 18.09 -6.73 -7.29
N LYS A 10 18.78 -5.87 -8.05
CA LYS A 10 19.34 -4.61 -7.53
C LYS A 10 18.21 -3.66 -7.11
N PRO A 11 18.41 -2.85 -6.04
CA PRO A 11 17.50 -1.77 -5.69
C PRO A 11 17.20 -0.85 -6.88
N GLN A 12 15.94 -0.43 -7.02
CA GLN A 12 15.51 0.53 -8.05
C GLN A 12 15.64 1.98 -7.56
N GLY A 13 15.62 2.18 -6.24
CA GLY A 13 15.81 3.48 -5.62
C GLY A 13 16.06 3.34 -4.12
N VAL A 14 16.14 4.48 -3.45
CA VAL A 14 16.37 4.59 -2.01
C VAL A 14 15.36 5.61 -1.45
N LEU A 15 14.69 5.26 -0.36
CA LEU A 15 14.02 6.23 0.50
C LEU A 15 15.07 6.80 1.45
N ALA A 16 15.43 8.07 1.26
CA ALA A 16 16.45 8.72 2.06
C ALA A 16 15.99 8.86 3.52
N LYS A 17 16.90 8.64 4.46
CA LYS A 17 16.68 8.81 5.91
C LYS A 17 16.07 10.18 6.22
N ALA A 18 16.60 11.25 5.64
CA ALA A 18 16.11 12.61 5.86
C ALA A 18 14.64 12.76 5.47
N ASP A 19 14.27 12.21 4.31
CA ASP A 19 12.90 12.24 3.81
C ASP A 19 11.97 11.40 4.68
N LEU A 20 12.43 10.22 5.13
CA LEU A 20 11.68 9.36 6.05
C LEU A 20 11.43 10.07 7.38
N GLN A 21 12.42 10.78 7.93
CA GLN A 21 12.27 11.58 9.15
C GLN A 21 11.22 12.69 8.99
N LEU A 22 11.19 13.37 7.84
CA LEU A 22 10.18 14.37 7.54
C LEU A 22 8.77 13.76 7.50
N GLY A 23 8.61 12.62 6.80
CA GLY A 23 7.35 11.89 6.73
C GLY A 23 6.86 11.44 8.11
N ILE A 24 7.73 10.82 8.91
CA ILE A 24 7.39 10.36 10.27
C ILE A 24 6.93 11.53 11.15
N ARG A 25 7.66 12.65 11.12
CA ARG A 25 7.28 13.86 11.88
C ARG A 25 5.92 14.38 11.45
N ALA A 26 5.64 14.39 10.15
CA ALA A 26 4.36 14.87 9.65
C ALA A 26 3.20 13.96 10.08
N PHE A 27 3.38 12.63 10.04
CA PHE A 27 2.37 11.68 10.53
C PHE A 27 2.11 11.83 12.04
N LEU A 28 3.15 12.02 12.84
CA LEU A 28 3.02 12.29 14.28
C LEU A 28 2.40 13.65 14.60
N GLN A 29 2.57 14.65 13.73
CA GLN A 29 1.90 15.95 13.87
C GLN A 29 0.42 15.87 13.50
N TRP A 30 0.09 15.10 12.46
CA TRP A 30 -1.29 14.85 12.03
C TRP A 30 -2.07 14.06 13.09
N ASP A 31 -1.49 12.95 13.57
CA ASP A 31 -2.09 12.14 14.63
C ASP A 31 -1.07 11.88 15.75
N PRO A 32 -1.09 12.69 16.83
CA PRO A 32 -0.23 12.48 17.99
C PRO A 32 -0.46 11.14 18.71
N ASN A 33 -1.61 10.51 18.50
CA ASN A 33 -1.97 9.21 19.07
C ASN A 33 -1.70 8.05 18.10
N LEU A 34 -1.04 8.30 16.96
CA LEU A 34 -0.78 7.28 15.93
C LEU A 34 -0.09 6.04 16.48
N ARG A 35 0.75 6.18 17.52
CA ARG A 35 1.39 5.04 18.19
C ARG A 35 0.37 4.07 18.80
N ALA A 36 -0.71 4.57 19.40
CA ALA A 36 -1.76 3.71 19.96
C ALA A 36 -2.61 3.03 18.87
N LYS A 37 -2.58 3.56 17.65
CA LYS A 37 -3.31 3.04 16.48
C LYS A 37 -2.42 2.22 15.56
N SER A 38 -1.11 2.10 15.85
CA SER A 38 -0.14 1.51 14.92
C SER A 38 -0.39 0.02 14.65
N GLU A 39 -0.90 -0.70 15.65
CA GLU A 39 -1.22 -2.14 15.58
C GLU A 39 -2.53 -2.42 14.82
N HIS A 40 -3.35 -1.40 14.55
CA HIS A 40 -4.65 -1.55 13.92
C HIS A 40 -4.77 -0.76 12.62
N GLU A 41 -4.88 0.57 12.68
CA GLU A 41 -5.14 1.40 11.49
C GLU A 41 -3.94 1.41 10.54
N LEU A 42 -2.73 1.59 11.08
CA LEU A 42 -1.50 1.62 10.28
C LEU A 42 -1.16 0.24 9.71
N GLU A 43 -1.31 -0.81 10.53
CA GLU A 43 -1.13 -2.19 10.09
C GLU A 43 -2.14 -2.56 9.00
N ASN A 44 -3.42 -2.22 9.18
CA ASN A 44 -4.45 -2.47 8.17
C ASN A 44 -4.13 -1.76 6.85
N ALA A 45 -3.73 -0.48 6.91
CA ALA A 45 -3.32 0.26 5.72
C ALA A 45 -2.14 -0.45 5.01
N ARG A 46 -1.10 -0.84 5.75
CA ARG A 46 0.07 -1.54 5.22
C ARG A 46 -0.30 -2.89 4.58
N GLU A 47 -1.11 -3.70 5.25
CA GLU A 47 -1.55 -5.03 4.77
C GLU A 47 -2.50 -4.91 3.57
N CYS A 48 -3.39 -3.92 3.55
CA CYS A 48 -4.23 -3.64 2.38
C CYS A 48 -3.40 -3.22 1.17
N LEU A 49 -2.36 -2.39 1.35
CA LEU A 49 -1.45 -2.05 0.26
C LEU A 49 -0.65 -3.26 -0.24
N LEU A 50 -0.18 -4.15 0.66
CA LEU A 50 0.47 -5.41 0.28
C LEU A 50 -0.47 -6.32 -0.51
N PHE A 51 -1.72 -6.44 -0.08
CA PHE A 51 -2.75 -7.20 -0.80
C PHE A 51 -3.05 -6.57 -2.18
N CYS A 52 -3.16 -5.24 -2.23
CA CYS A 52 -3.43 -4.44 -3.42
C CYS A 52 -2.31 -4.55 -4.47
N ARG A 53 -1.05 -4.61 -4.02
CA ARG A 53 0.15 -4.68 -4.87
C ARG A 53 0.08 -5.74 -5.97
N GLN A 54 -0.45 -6.93 -5.68
CA GLN A 54 -0.49 -8.03 -6.65
C GLN A 54 -1.37 -7.74 -7.87
N PHE A 55 -2.31 -6.80 -7.75
CA PHE A 55 -3.26 -6.45 -8.82
C PHE A 55 -2.69 -5.45 -9.83
N PHE A 56 -1.57 -4.81 -9.50
CA PHE A 56 -0.97 -3.71 -10.25
C PHE A 56 0.50 -3.96 -10.64
N VAL A 57 0.94 -5.22 -10.63
CA VAL A 57 2.34 -5.58 -10.90
C VAL A 57 2.80 -5.22 -12.32
N GLU A 58 1.86 -5.15 -13.28
CA GLU A 58 2.07 -4.83 -14.68
C GLU A 58 2.07 -3.30 -14.94
N ASP A 59 1.51 -2.50 -14.02
CA ASP A 59 1.53 -1.04 -14.12
C ASP A 59 2.73 -0.46 -13.38
N ARG A 60 3.63 0.14 -14.16
CA ARG A 60 4.85 0.81 -13.69
C ARG A 60 4.60 1.76 -12.52
N THR A 61 3.71 2.71 -12.75
CA THR A 61 3.53 3.88 -11.90
C THR A 61 2.88 3.43 -10.59
N ARG A 62 1.87 2.58 -10.68
CA ARG A 62 1.15 2.03 -9.53
C ARG A 62 2.03 1.10 -8.71
N SER A 63 2.80 0.20 -9.35
CA SER A 63 3.72 -0.71 -8.67
C SER A 63 4.80 0.04 -7.87
N VAL A 64 5.35 1.14 -8.42
CA VAL A 64 6.31 1.99 -7.70
C VAL A 64 5.65 2.73 -6.54
N ALA A 65 4.48 3.34 -6.77
CA ALA A 65 3.75 4.05 -5.72
C ALA A 65 3.44 3.12 -4.54
N LEU A 66 2.93 1.91 -4.83
CA LEU A 66 2.64 0.90 -3.82
C LEU A 66 3.90 0.45 -3.08
N ALA A 67 4.99 0.12 -3.80
CA ALA A 67 6.23 -0.31 -3.17
C ALA A 67 6.81 0.74 -2.20
N GLN A 68 6.82 2.01 -2.59
CA GLN A 68 7.34 3.08 -1.75
C GLN A 68 6.39 3.42 -0.59
N ALA A 69 5.07 3.44 -0.82
CA ALA A 69 4.09 3.67 0.24
C ALA A 69 4.12 2.57 1.29
N ILE A 70 4.11 1.29 0.87
CA ILE A 70 4.24 0.13 1.78
C ILE A 70 5.50 0.27 2.62
N LEU A 71 6.65 0.53 1.97
CA LEU A 71 7.92 0.63 2.68
C LEU A 71 7.92 1.78 3.68
N PHE A 72 7.37 2.94 3.31
CA PHE A 72 7.24 4.05 4.24
C PHE A 72 6.34 3.71 5.43
N LEU A 73 5.17 3.09 5.22
CA LEU A 73 4.27 2.69 6.31
C LEU A 73 4.93 1.65 7.24
N THR A 74 5.68 0.69 6.69
CA THR A 74 6.48 -0.26 7.47
C THR A 74 7.51 0.47 8.34
N ILE A 75 8.25 1.41 7.77
CA ILE A 75 9.27 2.18 8.49
C ILE A 75 8.65 3.08 9.55
N LEU A 76 7.50 3.70 9.25
CA LEU A 76 6.73 4.48 10.21
C LEU A 76 6.30 3.60 11.38
N GLN A 77 5.71 2.44 11.12
CA GLN A 77 5.30 1.49 12.17
C GLN A 77 6.48 1.04 13.02
N ASN A 78 7.60 0.65 12.40
CA ASN A 78 8.81 0.27 13.12
C ASN A 78 9.36 1.42 13.98
N SER A 79 9.37 2.65 13.46
CA SER A 79 9.84 3.83 14.21
C SER A 79 8.94 4.16 15.41
N LEU A 80 7.65 3.80 15.35
CA LEU A 80 6.71 3.96 16.46
C LEU A 80 6.84 2.85 17.52
N ASN A 81 7.14 1.63 17.07
CA ASN A 81 7.22 0.44 17.92
C ASN A 81 8.60 0.30 18.59
N TYR A 82 9.66 0.69 17.88
CA TYR A 82 11.08 0.59 18.29
C TYR A 82 11.78 1.95 18.13
N PRO A 83 11.42 2.96 18.94
CA PRO A 83 11.96 4.33 18.80
C PRO A 83 13.47 4.44 19.07
N GLU A 84 14.07 3.43 19.68
CA GLU A 84 15.51 3.32 19.93
C GLU A 84 16.33 2.94 18.68
N ASP A 85 15.68 2.36 17.66
CA ASP A 85 16.36 1.92 16.45
C ASP A 85 16.73 3.11 15.57
N GLU A 86 18.00 3.13 15.12
CA GLU A 86 18.44 4.20 14.24
C GLU A 86 17.83 4.05 12.85
N LEU A 87 17.15 5.10 12.40
CA LEU A 87 16.67 5.16 11.03
C LEU A 87 17.84 5.28 10.04
N VAL A 88 17.80 4.46 8.98
CA VAL A 88 18.80 4.44 7.91
C VAL A 88 18.14 4.65 6.54
N ASP A 89 18.95 4.87 5.51
CA ASP A 89 18.48 4.87 4.13
C ASP A 89 17.91 3.49 3.77
N VAL A 90 16.74 3.46 3.12
CA VAL A 90 16.03 2.21 2.85
C VAL A 90 15.93 1.96 1.35
N PRO A 91 16.67 0.98 0.80
CA PRO A 91 16.57 0.62 -0.61
C PRO A 91 15.21 -0.01 -0.90
N TRP A 92 14.64 0.29 -2.07
CA TRP A 92 13.36 -0.25 -2.49
C TRP A 92 13.40 -0.83 -3.91
N THR A 93 12.54 -1.83 -4.13
CA THR A 93 12.33 -2.49 -5.43
C THR A 93 10.85 -2.85 -5.57
N ALA A 94 10.22 -2.31 -6.61
CA ALA A 94 8.87 -2.66 -7.03
C ALA A 94 8.85 -4.06 -7.70
N ASP A 95 7.68 -4.69 -7.78
CA ASP A 95 7.59 -6.00 -8.47
C ASP A 95 7.80 -5.87 -9.97
N TYR A 96 8.38 -6.92 -10.54
CA TYR A 96 9.17 -6.83 -11.77
C TYR A 96 8.30 -6.64 -13.01
N TYR A 97 8.54 -5.48 -13.62
CA TYR A 97 8.29 -5.08 -14.98
C TYR A 97 8.57 -6.15 -16.02
N ASP A 98 7.52 -6.67 -16.64
CA ASP A 98 7.61 -7.08 -18.04
C ASP A 98 6.98 -5.96 -18.89
N LYS A 99 7.80 -5.26 -19.68
CA LYS A 99 7.33 -4.19 -20.58
C LYS A 99 6.39 -4.74 -21.66
N ASN A 100 6.35 -6.06 -21.82
CA ASN A 100 5.55 -6.78 -22.79
C ASN A 100 4.43 -7.61 -22.14
N ALA A 101 4.25 -7.55 -20.82
CA ALA A 101 3.12 -8.24 -20.19
C ALA A 101 1.82 -7.55 -20.60
N GLU A 102 0.86 -8.35 -21.07
CA GLU A 102 -0.50 -7.89 -21.26
C GLU A 102 -1.08 -7.46 -19.91
N ILE A 103 -1.61 -6.24 -19.86
CA ILE A 103 -2.30 -5.74 -18.67
C ILE A 103 -3.64 -6.46 -18.60
N GLN A 104 -3.72 -7.50 -17.76
CA GLN A 104 -4.98 -8.16 -17.47
C GLN A 104 -5.92 -7.18 -16.75
N ALA A 105 -7.21 -7.22 -17.10
CA ALA A 105 -8.22 -6.37 -16.47
C ALA A 105 -8.33 -6.66 -14.96
N LEU A 106 -8.42 -5.60 -14.16
CA LEU A 106 -8.47 -5.70 -12.69
C LEU A 106 -9.62 -6.59 -12.21
N GLN A 107 -10.77 -6.50 -12.87
CA GLN A 107 -11.94 -7.32 -12.59
C GLN A 107 -11.68 -8.83 -12.75
N GLU A 108 -10.89 -9.24 -13.74
CA GLU A 108 -10.52 -10.64 -13.95
C GLU A 108 -9.59 -11.13 -12.85
N LYS A 109 -8.59 -10.32 -12.48
CA LYS A 109 -7.68 -10.61 -11.36
C LYS A 109 -8.44 -10.79 -10.04
N VAL A 110 -9.41 -9.92 -9.76
CA VAL A 110 -10.26 -10.02 -8.56
C VAL A 110 -11.10 -11.29 -8.59
N LYS A 111 -11.68 -11.64 -9.74
CA LYS A 111 -12.47 -12.87 -9.92
C LYS A 111 -11.64 -14.14 -9.69
N GLU A 112 -10.38 -14.15 -10.11
CA GLU A 112 -9.47 -15.29 -9.99
C GLU A 112 -8.78 -15.38 -8.62
N CYS A 113 -8.82 -14.31 -7.82
CA CYS A 113 -8.18 -14.25 -6.52
C CYS A 113 -8.81 -15.26 -5.53
N VAL A 114 -8.00 -16.22 -5.07
CA VAL A 114 -8.46 -17.30 -4.18
C VAL A 114 -8.94 -16.76 -2.83
N ALA A 115 -8.34 -15.68 -2.33
CA ALA A 115 -8.72 -15.05 -1.07
C ALA A 115 -10.12 -14.39 -1.13
N LEU A 116 -10.66 -14.15 -2.32
CA LEU A 116 -11.89 -13.39 -2.57
C LEU A 116 -13.03 -14.26 -3.12
N LYS A 117 -12.97 -15.58 -2.91
CA LYS A 117 -13.97 -16.52 -3.46
C LYS A 117 -15.29 -16.56 -2.69
N SER A 118 -15.29 -16.22 -1.40
CA SER A 118 -16.49 -16.24 -0.57
C SER A 118 -17.04 -14.83 -0.36
N LYS A 119 -18.37 -14.72 -0.25
CA LYS A 119 -19.05 -13.45 -0.02
C LYS A 119 -18.61 -12.78 1.28
N ALA A 120 -18.51 -13.54 2.37
CA ALA A 120 -18.01 -13.06 3.66
C ALA A 120 -16.50 -12.73 3.65
N GLY A 121 -15.72 -13.30 2.73
CA GLY A 121 -14.32 -12.93 2.53
C GLY A 121 -14.20 -11.59 1.79
N LEU A 122 -15.02 -11.40 0.76
CA LEU A 122 -15.13 -10.14 0.02
C LEU A 122 -15.60 -8.99 0.91
N GLU A 123 -16.68 -9.17 1.67
CA GLU A 123 -17.22 -8.15 2.58
C GLU A 123 -16.16 -7.65 3.56
N ARG A 124 -15.49 -8.57 4.26
CA ARG A 124 -14.39 -8.21 5.17
C ARG A 124 -13.25 -7.48 4.45
N LYS A 125 -12.89 -7.91 3.25
CA LYS A 125 -11.83 -7.23 2.50
C LYS A 125 -12.25 -5.84 2.02
N ILE A 126 -13.51 -5.65 1.67
CA ILE A 126 -14.09 -4.34 1.32
C ILE A 126 -13.94 -3.40 2.51
N ASP A 127 -14.36 -3.81 3.70
CA ASP A 127 -14.26 -3.01 4.92
C ASP A 127 -12.79 -2.64 5.24
N GLU A 128 -11.88 -3.61 5.12
CA GLU A 128 -10.44 -3.40 5.32
C GLU A 128 -9.85 -2.39 4.32
N VAL A 129 -10.20 -2.52 3.02
CA VAL A 129 -9.73 -1.61 1.96
C VAL A 129 -10.32 -0.21 2.12
N GLU A 130 -11.60 -0.08 2.44
CA GLU A 130 -12.25 1.22 2.70
C GLU A 130 -11.58 1.93 3.88
N SER A 131 -11.40 1.21 5.00
CA SER A 131 -10.73 1.74 6.19
C SER A 131 -9.29 2.19 5.88
N ALA A 132 -8.53 1.40 5.11
CA ALA A 132 -7.19 1.75 4.67
C ALA A 132 -7.18 2.99 3.76
N ALA A 133 -8.10 3.09 2.81
CA ALA A 133 -8.22 4.22 1.91
C ALA A 133 -8.56 5.52 2.68
N LEU A 134 -9.51 5.45 3.62
CA LEU A 134 -9.87 6.58 4.49
C LEU A 134 -8.71 7.03 5.37
N PHE A 135 -7.96 6.09 5.96
CA PHE A 135 -6.77 6.42 6.75
C PHE A 135 -5.72 7.17 5.92
N ILE A 136 -5.36 6.64 4.74
CA ILE A 136 -4.35 7.26 3.87
C ILE A 136 -4.84 8.62 3.34
N ALA A 137 -6.11 8.72 2.92
CA ALA A 137 -6.70 9.97 2.45
C ALA A 137 -6.73 11.06 3.53
N SER A 138 -7.07 10.69 4.78
CA SER A 138 -7.05 11.59 5.93
C SER A 138 -5.64 12.11 6.23
N ALA A 139 -4.65 11.20 6.27
CA ALA A 139 -3.25 11.56 6.45
C ALA A 139 -2.76 12.51 5.35
N MET A 140 -3.06 12.20 4.09
CA MET A 140 -2.70 13.01 2.92
C MET A 140 -3.31 14.41 2.97
N GLY A 141 -4.60 14.52 3.34
CA GLY A 141 -5.30 15.79 3.45
C GLY A 141 -4.72 16.72 4.52
N ALA A 142 -4.20 16.15 5.61
CA ALA A 142 -3.63 16.90 6.72
C ALA A 142 -2.15 17.26 6.53
N ILE A 143 -1.36 16.34 5.96
CA ILE A 143 0.09 16.50 5.81
C ILE A 143 0.46 17.38 4.60
N GLY A 144 -0.41 17.41 3.58
CA GLY A 144 -0.22 18.22 2.37
C GLY A 144 0.90 17.70 1.45
N SER A 145 1.17 18.43 0.37
CA SER A 145 2.15 18.03 -0.68
C SER A 145 3.61 18.33 -0.33
N GLY A 146 3.89 18.80 0.88
CA GLY A 146 5.21 19.27 1.29
C GLY A 146 6.19 18.17 1.70
N ILE A 147 5.72 16.92 1.89
CA ILE A 147 6.56 15.79 2.25
C ILE A 147 6.91 14.92 1.03
N PRO A 148 8.12 14.34 0.97
CA PRO A 148 8.54 13.48 -0.14
C PRO A 148 7.63 12.26 -0.39
N GLN A 149 6.99 11.72 0.65
CA GLN A 149 6.14 10.52 0.55
C GLN A 149 4.74 10.80 0.02
N ALA A 150 4.30 12.06 -0.06
CA ALA A 150 2.94 12.43 -0.41
C ALA A 150 2.50 11.88 -1.77
N ALA A 151 3.36 11.98 -2.80
CA ALA A 151 3.03 11.49 -4.14
C ALA A 151 2.82 9.96 -4.17
N HIS A 152 3.61 9.21 -3.41
CA HIS A 152 3.52 7.74 -3.35
C HIS A 152 2.30 7.30 -2.54
N LEU A 153 2.01 7.96 -1.43
CA LEU A 153 0.80 7.73 -0.64
C LEU A 153 -0.46 8.05 -1.46
N GLN A 154 -0.49 9.17 -2.20
CA GLN A 154 -1.58 9.49 -3.11
C GLN A 154 -1.75 8.44 -4.21
N GLY A 155 -0.67 8.00 -4.84
CA GLY A 155 -0.72 6.93 -5.84
C GLY A 155 -1.24 5.62 -5.26
N SER A 156 -0.87 5.29 -4.02
CA SER A 156 -1.34 4.09 -3.33
C SER A 156 -2.82 4.16 -2.94
N ALA A 157 -3.32 5.34 -2.54
CA ALA A 157 -4.73 5.56 -2.26
C ALA A 157 -5.59 5.35 -3.52
N VAL A 158 -5.16 5.88 -4.67
CA VAL A 158 -5.85 5.64 -5.95
C VAL A 158 -5.90 4.15 -6.31
N CYS A 159 -4.87 3.38 -5.97
CA CYS A 159 -4.88 1.93 -6.20
C CYS A 159 -5.88 1.21 -5.27
N LEU A 160 -6.02 1.65 -4.02
CA LEU A 160 -7.02 1.12 -3.10
C LEU A 160 -8.44 1.48 -3.55
N ASP A 161 -8.69 2.70 -3.99
CA ASP A 161 -9.99 3.13 -4.51
C ASP A 161 -10.41 2.31 -5.73
N ASP A 162 -9.48 2.09 -6.68
CA ASP A 162 -9.74 1.27 -7.86
C ASP A 162 -10.05 -0.19 -7.45
N LEU A 163 -9.26 -0.77 -6.55
CA LEU A 163 -9.51 -2.10 -6.02
C LEU A 163 -10.88 -2.19 -5.31
N TYR A 164 -11.23 -1.21 -4.48
CA TYR A 164 -12.49 -1.15 -3.75
C TYR A 164 -13.69 -1.27 -4.69
N VAL A 165 -13.72 -0.45 -5.76
CA VAL A 165 -14.80 -0.48 -6.77
C VAL A 165 -14.95 -1.87 -7.39
N HIS A 166 -13.83 -2.54 -7.68
CA HIS A 166 -13.85 -3.88 -8.25
C HIS A 166 -14.26 -4.97 -7.25
N LEU A 167 -13.93 -4.81 -5.96
CA LEU A 167 -14.40 -5.69 -4.90
C LEU A 167 -15.91 -5.58 -4.70
N GLU A 168 -16.43 -4.36 -4.60
CA GLU A 168 -17.87 -4.04 -4.52
C GLU A 168 -18.63 -4.64 -5.69
N PHE A 169 -18.14 -4.41 -6.92
CA PHE A 169 -18.73 -5.01 -8.11
C PHE A 169 -18.74 -6.54 -8.02
N ARG A 170 -17.65 -7.16 -7.58
CA ARG A 170 -17.58 -8.63 -7.45
C ARG A 170 -18.54 -9.13 -6.38
N PHE A 171 -18.65 -8.44 -5.24
CA PHE A 171 -19.55 -8.80 -4.14
C PHE A 171 -21.02 -8.77 -4.56
N ALA A 172 -21.43 -7.73 -5.29
CA ALA A 172 -22.79 -7.60 -5.82
C ALA A 172 -23.17 -8.72 -6.80
N ASN A 173 -22.19 -9.27 -7.52
CA ASN A 173 -22.37 -10.27 -8.58
C ASN A 173 -21.93 -11.70 -8.16
N LEU A 174 -21.59 -11.93 -6.90
CA LEU A 174 -21.28 -13.27 -6.40
C LEU A 174 -22.58 -13.97 -6.00
N GLU A 175 -22.90 -15.07 -6.69
CA GLU A 175 -24.01 -15.96 -6.33
C GLU A 175 -23.78 -16.50 -4.90
N THR A 176 -24.85 -16.49 -4.08
CA THR A 176 -24.84 -16.87 -2.65
C THR A 176 -24.44 -18.31 -2.41
#